data_AF-A0A1V0PS41-F1
#
_entry.id   AF-A0A1V0PS41-F1
#
_cell.length_a   1.000
_cell.length_b   1.000
_cell.length_c   1.000
_cell.angle_alpha   90.00
_cell.angle_beta   90.00
_cell.angle_gamma   90.00
#
_symmetry.space_group_name_H-M   'P 1'
#
loop_
_entity.id
_entity.type
_entity.pdbx_description
1 polymer ?
#
loop_
_entity_poly.entity_id
_entity_poly.type
_entity_poly.pdbx_seq_one_letter_code
_entity_poly.pdbx_strand_id
1 'polypeptide(L)'
;MPAPHPKRAEVLALARAGMRPVEIARQLEIASPTVNSMITCARAMGQDVPHFQRARPGTGVRGHLRVPLTDVARADLAEAAASRGVSLPVLASRVLEAAAEDGLVAAVLDDADETGGRADG
;
A
#
# COMPACT_ATOMS: atom_id res chain seq x y z
N MET A 1 30.63 -10.36 20.63
CA MET A 1 29.91 -9.09 20.34
C MET A 1 30.73 -8.35 19.28
N PRO A 2 30.24 -8.11 18.06
CA PRO A 2 30.96 -7.27 17.10
C PRO A 2 31.12 -5.85 17.69
N ALA A 3 32.26 -5.21 17.41
CA ALA A 3 32.54 -3.86 17.86
C ALA A 3 31.45 -2.89 17.36
N PRO A 4 31.03 -1.91 18.18
CA PRO A 4 30.05 -0.93 17.74
C PRO A 4 30.61 -0.15 16.54
N HIS A 5 29.79 -0.04 15.49
CA HIS A 5 30.15 0.73 14.30
C HIS A 5 30.54 2.16 14.70
N PRO A 6 31.62 2.74 14.15
CA PRO A 6 32.14 4.05 14.57
C PRO A 6 31.09 5.17 14.43
N LYS A 7 30.20 5.07 13.44
CA LYS A 7 29.10 6.02 13.20
C LYS A 7 27.82 5.74 14.01
N ARG A 8 27.83 4.82 14.98
CA ARG A 8 26.62 4.43 15.73
C ARG A 8 26.00 5.60 16.49
N ALA A 9 26.82 6.42 17.16
CA ALA A 9 26.32 7.55 17.93
C ALA A 9 25.60 8.57 17.02
N GLU A 10 26.17 8.83 15.86
CA GLU A 10 25.65 9.76 14.85
C GLU A 10 24.34 9.26 14.23
N VAL A 11 24.25 7.96 13.90
CA VAL A 11 23.01 7.32 13.43
C VAL A 11 21.88 7.51 14.44
N LEU A 12 22.15 7.33 15.73
CA LEU A 12 21.13 7.43 16.77
C LEU A 12 20.71 8.88 17.03
N ALA A 13 21.64 9.84 16.93
CA ALA A 13 21.33 11.25 17.03
C ALA A 13 20.38 11.70 15.89
N LEU A 14 20.68 11.33 14.65
CA LEU A 14 19.85 11.63 13.49
C LEU A 14 18.48 10.92 13.57
N ALA A 15 18.45 9.68 14.05
CA ALA A 15 17.21 8.94 14.22
C ALA A 15 16.31 9.58 15.30
N ARG A 16 16.88 10.07 16.40
CA ARG A 16 16.13 10.82 17.43
C ARG A 16 15.60 12.16 16.92
N ALA A 17 16.33 12.80 16.00
CA ALA A 17 15.86 14.00 15.31
C ALA A 17 14.73 13.72 14.30
N GLY A 18 14.28 12.48 14.15
CA GLY A 18 13.16 12.11 13.28
C GLY A 18 13.54 11.84 11.82
N MET A 19 14.84 11.83 11.50
CA MET A 19 15.32 11.53 10.15
C MET A 19 15.12 10.04 9.82
N ARG A 20 14.66 9.73 8.60
CA ARG A 20 14.33 8.35 8.23
C ARG A 20 15.60 7.52 8.05
N PRO A 21 15.59 6.20 8.35
CA PRO A 21 16.77 5.34 8.21
C PRO A 21 17.40 5.34 6.82
N VAL A 22 16.60 5.52 5.77
CA VAL A 22 17.06 5.61 4.37
C VAL A 22 17.81 6.92 4.12
N GLU A 23 17.35 8.03 4.71
CA GLU A 23 18.00 9.34 4.62
C GLU A 23 19.31 9.34 5.40
N ILE A 24 19.32 8.74 6.60
CA ILE A 24 20.53 8.55 7.41
C ILE A 24 21.56 7.70 6.65
N ALA A 25 21.12 6.59 6.04
CA ALA A 25 21.98 5.73 5.22
C ALA A 25 22.63 6.50 4.07
N ARG A 26 21.84 7.33 3.37
CA ARG A 26 22.32 8.19 2.29
C ARG A 26 23.30 9.26 2.79
N GLN A 27 22.98 9.92 3.90
CA GLN A 27 23.78 11.01 4.44
C GLN A 27 25.12 10.54 5.02
N LEU A 28 25.13 9.38 5.68
CA LEU A 28 26.33 8.84 6.32
C LEU A 28 27.09 7.85 5.43
N GLU A 29 26.62 7.64 4.19
CA GLU A 29 27.17 6.71 3.20
C GLU A 29 27.38 5.30 3.79
N ILE A 30 26.36 4.80 4.47
CA ILE A 30 26.36 3.47 5.11
C ILE A 30 25.17 2.65 4.62
N ALA A 31 25.35 1.33 4.59
CA ALA A 31 24.30 0.43 4.11
C ALA A 31 23.04 0.52 4.99
N SER A 32 21.87 0.64 4.35
CA SER A 32 20.57 0.68 5.02
C SER A 32 20.33 -0.47 6.01
N PRO A 33 20.72 -1.74 5.74
CA PRO A 33 20.61 -2.82 6.72
C PRO A 33 21.40 -2.55 8.01
N THR A 34 22.58 -1.94 7.89
CA THR A 34 23.44 -1.59 9.02
C THR A 34 22.82 -0.50 9.89
N VAL A 35 22.20 0.52 9.29
CA VAL A 35 21.42 1.55 10.01
C VAL A 35 20.23 0.92 10.75
N ASN A 36 19.46 0.06 10.08
CA ASN A 36 18.30 -0.60 10.68
C ASN A 36 18.71 -1.52 11.85
N SER A 37 19.82 -2.24 11.72
CA SER A 37 20.39 -3.07 12.79
C SER A 37 20.77 -2.23 14.02
N MET A 38 21.44 -1.10 13.83
CA MET A 38 21.80 -0.19 14.93
C MET A 38 20.58 0.38 15.66
N ILE A 39 19.56 0.83 14.91
CA ILE A 39 18.32 1.36 15.47
C ILE A 39 17.56 0.27 16.24
N THR A 40 17.51 -0.94 15.68
CA THR A 40 16.84 -2.09 16.32
C THR A 40 17.52 -2.46 17.64
N CYS A 41 18.85 -2.58 17.63
CA CYS A 41 19.64 -2.82 18.85
C CYS A 41 19.45 -1.71 19.88
N ALA A 42 19.41 -0.44 19.47
CA ALA A 42 19.21 0.68 20.39
C ALA A 42 17.83 0.63 21.07
N ARG A 43 16.76 0.32 20.32
CA ARG A 43 15.42 0.13 20.91
C ARG A 43 15.36 -1.07 21.85
N ALA A 44 16.00 -2.18 21.49
CA ALA A 44 16.08 -3.36 22.36
C ALA A 44 16.83 -3.07 23.68
N MET A 45 17.76 -2.11 23.66
CA MET A 45 18.46 -1.60 24.85
C MET A 45 17.69 -0.51 25.61
N GLY A 46 16.41 -0.28 25.27
CA GLY A 46 15.55 0.70 25.94
C GLY A 46 15.85 2.15 25.59
N GLN A 47 16.62 2.43 24.52
CA GLN A 47 16.85 3.80 24.09
C GLN A 47 15.63 4.35 23.38
N ASP A 48 15.30 5.61 23.68
CA ASP A 48 14.22 6.33 23.02
C ASP A 48 14.62 6.68 21.58
N VAL A 49 14.12 5.90 20.62
CA VAL A 49 14.33 6.09 19.18
C VAL A 49 12.98 5.87 18.47
N PRO A 50 12.43 6.88 17.80
CA PRO A 50 11.07 6.84 17.27
C PRO A 50 10.87 5.72 16.25
N HIS A 51 9.69 5.10 16.24
CA HIS A 51 9.30 4.16 15.19
C HIS A 51 8.96 4.92 13.90
N PHE A 52 9.84 4.82 12.91
CA PHE A 52 9.56 5.35 11.58
C PHE A 52 8.44 4.54 10.95
N GLN A 53 7.27 5.15 10.78
CA GLN A 53 6.20 4.54 10.01
C GLN A 53 6.72 4.29 8.58
N ARG A 54 6.54 3.06 8.08
CA ARG A 54 6.68 2.81 6.65
C ARG A 54 5.63 3.69 5.98
N ALA A 55 6.06 4.71 5.24
CA ALA A 55 5.22 5.30 4.21
C ALA A 55 4.80 4.13 3.31
N ARG A 56 3.56 3.67 3.49
CA ARG A 56 2.99 2.66 2.60
C ARG A 56 2.95 3.34 1.24
N PRO A 57 3.58 2.80 0.19
CA PRO A 57 3.32 3.29 -1.15
C PRO A 57 1.81 3.14 -1.38
N GLY A 58 1.10 4.25 -1.54
CA GLY A 58 -0.34 4.27 -1.77
C GLY A 58 -1.17 4.90 -0.65
N THR A 59 -0.98 6.18 -0.38
CA THR A 59 -2.07 7.08 0.05
C THR A 59 -1.84 8.47 -0.57
N GLY A 60 -1.51 8.48 -1.87
CA GLY A 60 -1.79 9.67 -2.66
C GLY A 60 -3.30 9.82 -2.69
N VAL A 61 -3.79 11.01 -2.37
CA VAL A 61 -5.20 11.38 -2.46
C VAL A 61 -5.64 11.33 -3.93
N ARG A 62 -5.97 10.13 -4.39
CA ARG A 62 -7.08 9.88 -5.29
C ARG A 62 -7.97 8.95 -4.50
N GLY A 63 -8.99 9.50 -3.84
CA GLY A 63 -10.03 8.68 -3.26
C GLY A 63 -10.66 7.91 -4.41
N HIS A 64 -10.21 6.67 -4.63
CA HIS A 64 -10.91 5.77 -5.54
C HIS A 64 -12.33 5.67 -5.00
N LEU A 65 -13.30 6.14 -5.78
CA LEU A 65 -14.71 5.96 -5.48
C LEU A 65 -14.94 4.47 -5.24
N ARG A 66 -15.22 4.11 -3.99
CA ARG A 66 -15.61 2.75 -3.65
C ARG A 66 -17.08 2.62 -4.00
N VAL A 67 -17.36 2.17 -5.22
CA VAL A 67 -18.71 1.78 -5.63
C VAL A 67 -18.89 0.31 -5.26
N PRO A 68 -19.63 -0.03 -4.19
CA PRO A 68 -19.90 -1.41 -3.87
C PRO A 68 -20.78 -2.03 -4.96
N LEU A 69 -20.55 -3.30 -5.28
CA LEU A 69 -21.53 -4.08 -6.05
C LEU A 69 -22.86 -4.08 -5.29
N THR A 70 -23.96 -3.90 -6.03
CA THR A 70 -25.31 -4.10 -5.49
C THR A 70 -25.46 -5.54 -5.02
N ASP A 71 -26.36 -5.78 -4.07
CA ASP A 71 -26.60 -7.13 -3.54
C ASP A 71 -27.07 -8.10 -4.61
N VAL A 72 -27.84 -7.62 -5.59
CA VAL A 72 -28.30 -8.40 -6.76
C VAL A 72 -27.12 -8.81 -7.63
N ALA A 73 -26.29 -7.85 -8.08
CA ALA A 73 -25.14 -8.16 -8.93
C ALA A 73 -24.14 -9.07 -8.21
N ARG A 74 -23.97 -8.91 -6.89
CA ARG A 74 -23.14 -9.79 -6.07
C ARG A 74 -23.68 -11.22 -6.04
N ALA A 75 -24.98 -11.40 -5.88
CA ALA A 75 -25.62 -12.72 -5.85
C ALA A 75 -25.47 -13.43 -7.20
N ASP A 76 -25.77 -12.74 -8.30
CA ASP A 76 -25.67 -13.29 -9.66
C ASP A 76 -24.23 -13.73 -9.99
N LEU A 77 -23.25 -12.89 -9.65
CA LEU A 77 -21.83 -13.22 -9.85
C LEU A 77 -21.38 -14.37 -8.94
N ALA A 78 -21.90 -14.46 -7.71
CA ALA A 78 -21.58 -15.55 -6.79
C ALA A 78 -22.13 -16.88 -7.30
N GLU A 79 -23.35 -16.91 -7.84
CA GLU A 79 -23.95 -18.09 -8.46
C GLU A 79 -23.16 -18.52 -9.70
N ALA A 80 -22.82 -17.57 -10.58
CA ALA A 80 -21.99 -17.82 -11.76
C ALA A 80 -20.60 -18.37 -11.40
N ALA A 81 -19.99 -17.88 -10.31
CA ALA A 81 -18.71 -18.37 -9.81
C ALA A 81 -18.84 -19.80 -9.24
N ALA A 82 -19.88 -20.03 -8.43
CA ALA A 82 -20.14 -21.32 -7.79
C ALA A 82 -20.41 -22.42 -8.83
N SER A 83 -21.19 -22.15 -9.87
CA SER A 83 -21.48 -23.10 -10.96
C SER A 83 -20.21 -23.57 -11.71
N ARG A 84 -19.13 -22.78 -11.64
CA ARG A 84 -17.83 -23.07 -12.27
C ARG A 84 -16.76 -23.46 -11.27
N GLY A 85 -17.11 -23.66 -10.00
CA GLY A 85 -16.18 -24.06 -8.94
C GLY A 85 -15.09 -23.02 -8.65
N VAL A 86 -15.31 -21.75 -8.96
CA VAL A 86 -14.36 -20.66 -8.71
C VAL A 86 -14.88 -19.72 -7.63
N SER A 87 -13.98 -19.06 -6.93
CA SER A 87 -14.37 -18.04 -5.96
C SER A 87 -14.75 -16.74 -6.67
N LEU A 88 -15.64 -15.97 -6.06
CA LEU A 88 -16.08 -14.67 -6.59
C LEU A 88 -14.90 -13.71 -6.90
N PRO A 89 -13.85 -13.60 -6.07
CA PRO A 89 -12.67 -12.81 -6.42
C PRO A 89 -11.94 -13.29 -7.68
N VAL A 90 -11.88 -14.60 -7.91
CA VAL A 90 -11.23 -15.17 -9.10
C VAL A 90 -12.06 -14.88 -10.35
N LEU A 91 -13.39 -14.99 -10.26
CA LEU A 91 -14.27 -14.59 -11.35
C LEU A 91 -14.12 -13.10 -11.67
N ALA A 92 -14.10 -12.24 -10.64
CA ALA A 92 -13.93 -10.79 -10.82
C ALA A 92 -12.62 -10.46 -11.54
N SER A 93 -11.50 -11.08 -11.16
CA SER A 93 -10.22 -10.88 -11.85
C SER A 93 -10.27 -11.28 -13.33
N ARG A 94 -10.91 -12.41 -13.66
CA ARG A 94 -11.04 -12.87 -15.04
C ARG A 94 -11.94 -11.97 -15.89
N VAL A 95 -13.01 -11.45 -15.30
CA VAL A 95 -13.90 -10.49 -15.97
C VAL A 95 -13.16 -9.19 -16.27
N LEU A 96 -12.36 -8.69 -15.32
CA LEU A 96 -11.54 -7.49 -15.52
C LEU A 96 -10.46 -7.70 -16.59
N GLU A 97 -9.85 -8.89 -16.65
CA GLU A 97 -8.89 -9.25 -17.69
C GLU A 97 -9.54 -9.28 -19.07
N ALA A 98 -10.67 -9.96 -19.23
CA ALA A 98 -11.42 -9.99 -20.49
C ALA A 98 -11.89 -8.58 -20.93
N ALA A 99 -12.38 -7.77 -20.00
CA ALA A 99 -12.80 -6.39 -20.31
C ALA A 99 -11.62 -5.52 -20.79
N ALA A 100 -10.41 -5.76 -20.28
CA ALA A 100 -9.21 -5.07 -20.72
C ALA A 100 -8.76 -5.55 -22.11
N GLU A 101 -8.81 -6.86 -22.38
CA GLU A 101 -8.47 -7.44 -23.68
C GLU A 101 -9.43 -6.97 -24.79
N ASP A 102 -10.73 -6.89 -24.49
CA ASP A 102 -11.77 -6.48 -25.44
C ASP A 102 -11.93 -4.95 -25.55
N GLY A 103 -11.11 -4.17 -24.84
CA GLY A 103 -11.16 -2.70 -24.88
C GLY A 103 -12.42 -2.08 -24.25
N LEU A 104 -13.18 -2.84 -23.46
CA LEU A 104 -14.43 -2.41 -22.83
C LEU A 104 -14.22 -1.51 -21.61
N VAL A 105 -12.99 -1.38 -21.12
CA VAL A 105 -12.66 -0.59 -19.92
C VAL A 105 -13.06 0.89 -20.08
N ALA A 106 -12.83 1.49 -21.25
CA ALA A 106 -13.18 2.89 -21.48
C ALA A 106 -14.71 3.09 -21.43
N ALA A 107 -15.48 2.23 -22.11
CA ALA A 107 -16.94 2.30 -22.12
C ALA A 107 -17.55 2.15 -20.71
N VAL A 108 -17.01 1.24 -19.89
CA VAL A 108 -17.45 1.06 -18.49
C VAL A 108 -17.16 2.28 -17.62
N LEU A 109 -16.07 3.01 -17.90
CA LEU A 109 -15.74 4.23 -17.18
C LEU A 109 -16.60 5.41 -17.64
N ASP A 110 -16.88 5.52 -18.94
CA ASP A 110 -17.71 6.58 -19.51
C ASP A 110 -19.17 6.51 -19.00
N ASP A 111 -19.76 5.32 -18.87
CA ASP A 111 -21.11 5.14 -18.31
C ASP A 111 -21.19 5.51 -16.81
N ALA A 112 -20.09 5.39 -16.07
CA ALA A 112 -20.05 5.72 -14.65
C ALA A 112 -20.12 7.23 -14.38
N ASP A 113 -19.62 8.06 -15.31
CA ASP A 113 -19.61 9.51 -15.18
C ASP A 113 -21.01 10.13 -15.38
N GLU A 114 -21.93 9.46 -16.09
CA GLU A 114 -23.31 9.95 -16.29
C GLU A 114 -24.21 9.78 -15.05
N THR A 115 -23.83 8.94 -14.09
CA THR A 115 -24.65 8.66 -12.89
C THR A 115 -24.46 9.72 -11.78
N GLY A 116 -23.55 10.68 -11.95
CA GLY A 116 -23.27 11.76 -11.00
C GLY A 116 -24.12 13.03 -11.14
N GLY A 117 -25.05 13.07 -12.11
CA GLY A 117 -25.68 14.32 -12.57
C GLY A 117 -27.18 14.49 -12.30
N ARG A 118 -27.85 13.63 -11.52
CA ARG A 118 -29.31 13.77 -11.33
C ARG A 118 -29.81 13.45 -9.92
N ALA A 119 -29.94 14.50 -9.11
CA ALA A 119 -31.00 14.78 -8.13
C ALA A 119 -30.65 16.14 -7.49
N ASP A 120 -31.16 17.27 -8.03
CA ASP A 120 -32.44 17.91 -7.68
C ASP A 120 -32.40 18.51 -6.25
N GLY A 121 -32.77 19.76 -5.99
CA GLY A 121 -33.90 20.51 -6.53
C GLY A 121 -34.72 20.98 -5.34
#